data_AF-A0A7M1Q4N6-F1
#
_entry.id   AF-A0A7M1Q4N6-F1
#
_cell.length_a   1.000
_cell.length_b   1.000
_cell.length_c   1.000
_cell.angle_alpha   90.00
_cell.angle_beta   90.00
_cell.angle_gamma   90.00
#
_symmetry.space_group_name_H-M   'P 1'
#
loop_
_entity.id
_entity.type
_entity.pdbx_description
1 polymer ?
#
loop_
_entity_poly.entity_id
_entity_poly.type
_entity_poly.pdbx_seq_one_letter_code
_entity_poly.pdbx_strand_id
1 'polypeptide(L)'
;MRVAVTGCSNANVNKLRSLVSGINSCDVIDKADVVLNFSHNNESLGTYYTFNQNISILNYEDRVESILKGERINYIRSDSHNYRWKTKYIIDVFDLQVIRVMARYSKNKNYVQIKNMSLKTTKIVCEIAVKTLYSLGLDFGVVTVCVSNSDTKFVQSIEIANNLSERSLGLWSKWINREKNLWSNEIRFVEKPKTESWTNLKLGADPEFLLYDRITRRWLIASEYFPRNGTVGTDDRAIYYPRHGYPLAELRPNPANNPKQLVENIRKTMQKGIHYIPCNNVAWIAGSCPLKGFPIGVL
;
A
#
# COMPACT_ATOMS: atom_id res chain seq x y z
N MET A 1 -1.14 -25.47 4.11
CA MET A 1 -1.85 -25.88 2.88
C MET A 1 -1.01 -25.38 1.72
N ARG A 2 -0.50 -26.31 0.90
CA ARG A 2 0.36 -26.06 -0.28
C ARG A 2 -0.40 -25.23 -1.34
N VAL A 3 0.32 -24.60 -2.29
CA VAL A 3 -0.05 -24.21 -3.69
C VAL A 3 0.68 -22.90 -4.08
N ALA A 4 0.99 -22.49 -5.33
CA ALA A 4 1.51 -23.08 -6.58
C ALA A 4 1.72 -21.93 -7.60
N VAL A 5 2.87 -21.88 -8.29
CA VAL A 5 3.36 -20.76 -9.11
C VAL A 5 2.71 -20.69 -10.49
N THR A 6 2.17 -19.52 -10.87
CA THR A 6 2.07 -19.09 -12.27
C THR A 6 2.33 -17.57 -12.36
N GLY A 7 3.04 -17.11 -13.40
CA GLY A 7 3.34 -15.69 -13.63
C GLY A 7 4.84 -15.38 -13.64
N CYS A 8 5.55 -15.67 -12.56
CA CYS A 8 7.02 -15.62 -12.52
C CYS A 8 7.68 -16.64 -13.41
N SER A 9 8.74 -16.23 -14.13
CA SER A 9 9.68 -17.23 -14.65
C SER A 9 10.22 -18.00 -13.45
N ASN A 10 10.10 -19.32 -13.46
CA ASN A 10 10.65 -20.18 -12.42
C ASN A 10 12.14 -19.87 -12.17
N ALA A 11 12.85 -19.35 -13.17
CA ALA A 11 14.23 -18.89 -13.08
C ALA A 11 14.45 -17.76 -12.06
N ASN A 12 13.65 -16.68 -12.08
CA ASN A 12 13.85 -15.55 -11.16
C ASN A 12 13.49 -15.89 -9.72
N VAL A 13 12.45 -16.70 -9.53
CA VAL A 13 12.04 -17.22 -8.20
C VAL A 13 13.14 -18.12 -7.63
N ASN A 14 13.66 -19.05 -8.43
CA ASN A 14 14.77 -19.92 -8.03
C ASN A 14 16.04 -19.11 -7.73
N LYS A 15 16.31 -18.06 -8.51
CA LYS A 15 17.46 -17.19 -8.27
C LYS A 15 17.31 -16.39 -6.98
N LEU A 16 16.15 -15.81 -6.71
CA LEU A 16 15.86 -15.15 -5.41
C LEU A 16 16.03 -16.13 -4.25
N ARG A 17 15.50 -17.35 -4.39
CA ARG A 17 15.67 -18.41 -3.39
C ARG A 17 17.14 -18.72 -3.10
N SER A 18 17.99 -18.74 -4.12
CA SER A 18 19.43 -18.98 -3.95
C SER A 18 20.19 -17.83 -3.28
N LEU A 19 19.66 -16.59 -3.36
CA LEU A 19 20.32 -15.38 -2.87
C LEU A 19 19.90 -14.97 -1.46
N VAL A 20 18.79 -15.53 -0.96
CA VAL A 20 18.23 -15.21 0.35
C VAL A 20 18.47 -16.39 1.29
N SER A 21 19.14 -16.14 2.41
CA SER A 21 19.57 -17.21 3.31
C SER A 21 18.42 -17.72 4.17
N GLY A 22 18.39 -19.03 4.43
CA GLY A 22 17.38 -19.67 5.30
C GLY A 22 15.95 -19.57 4.79
N ILE A 23 15.76 -19.55 3.47
CA ILE A 23 14.45 -19.81 2.85
C ILE A 23 14.19 -21.32 2.90
N ASN A 24 13.09 -21.70 3.54
CA ASN A 24 12.59 -23.07 3.48
C ASN A 24 11.96 -23.37 2.12
N SER A 25 11.08 -22.47 1.69
CA SER A 25 10.43 -22.52 0.37
C SER A 25 10.18 -21.11 -0.15
N CYS A 26 10.17 -20.96 -1.47
CA CYS A 26 9.76 -19.73 -2.13
C CYS A 26 8.68 -20.18 -3.10
N ASP A 27 7.44 -19.74 -2.85
CA ASP A 27 6.27 -20.22 -3.56
C ASP A 27 5.56 -19.00 -4.18
N VAL A 28 4.90 -19.18 -5.32
CA VAL A 28 3.99 -18.16 -5.88
C VAL A 28 2.59 -18.70 -5.65
N ILE A 29 1.64 -17.83 -5.31
CA ILE A 29 0.25 -18.19 -5.06
C ILE A 29 -0.61 -17.45 -6.09
N ASP A 30 -1.47 -18.17 -6.82
CA ASP A 30 -2.48 -17.62 -7.74
C ASP A 30 -1.98 -16.66 -8.83
N LYS A 31 -1.47 -17.18 -9.97
CA LYS A 31 -1.14 -16.47 -11.23
C LYS A 31 -0.36 -15.14 -11.12
N ALA A 32 0.11 -14.80 -9.93
CA ALA A 32 0.39 -13.43 -9.60
C ALA A 32 1.22 -13.35 -8.28
N ASP A 33 0.72 -13.81 -7.12
CA ASP A 33 1.30 -13.42 -5.82
C ASP A 33 2.66 -14.08 -5.53
N VAL A 34 3.63 -13.33 -5.01
CA VAL A 34 4.95 -13.86 -4.63
C VAL A 34 5.02 -14.06 -3.12
N VAL A 35 5.17 -15.30 -2.67
CA VAL A 35 5.19 -15.67 -1.26
C VAL A 35 6.56 -16.20 -0.86
N LEU A 36 7.17 -15.53 0.11
CA LEU A 36 8.47 -15.91 0.65
C LEU A 36 8.25 -16.62 2.00
N ASN A 37 8.68 -17.88 2.10
CA ASN A 37 8.57 -18.67 3.33
C ASN A 37 9.95 -18.85 3.98
N PHE A 38 10.06 -18.43 5.24
CA PHE A 38 11.28 -18.57 6.03
C PHE A 38 11.01 -19.52 7.20
N SER A 39 11.91 -20.47 7.45
CA SER A 39 11.99 -21.06 8.79
C SER A 39 12.61 -20.03 9.72
N HIS A 40 12.08 -19.99 10.94
CA HIS A 40 12.91 -19.70 12.10
C HIS A 40 13.16 -21.01 12.84
N ASN A 41 14.44 -21.31 13.13
CA ASN A 41 14.91 -22.29 14.11
C ASN A 41 14.20 -23.66 14.19
N ASN A 42 14.13 -24.44 13.09
CA ASN A 42 13.67 -25.84 13.14
C ASN A 42 12.28 -26.09 13.78
N GLU A 43 11.44 -25.07 13.95
CA GLU A 43 10.09 -25.24 14.46
C GLU A 43 9.08 -25.37 13.31
N SER A 44 8.15 -26.30 13.47
CA SER A 44 7.16 -26.75 12.47
C SER A 44 6.12 -25.70 12.07
N LEU A 45 6.14 -24.50 12.65
CA LEU A 45 5.33 -23.34 12.28
C LEU A 45 6.24 -22.20 11.80
N GLY A 46 6.59 -22.21 10.51
CA GLY A 46 7.34 -21.09 9.90
C GLY A 46 6.53 -19.79 9.86
N THR A 47 7.23 -18.65 9.87
CA THR A 47 6.63 -17.34 9.61
C THR A 47 6.48 -17.16 8.10
N TYR A 48 5.24 -16.93 7.65
CA TYR A 48 4.93 -16.72 6.24
C TYR A 48 4.93 -15.23 5.92
N TYR A 49 5.61 -14.83 4.84
CA TYR A 49 5.48 -13.49 4.29
C TYR A 49 4.92 -13.56 2.88
N THR A 50 3.73 -13.00 2.74
CA THR A 50 3.02 -12.92 1.48
C THR A 50 3.18 -11.49 0.96
N PHE A 51 3.93 -11.32 -0.11
CA PHE A 51 4.12 -10.04 -0.76
C PHE A 51 3.31 -9.97 -2.07
N ASN A 52 2.91 -8.76 -2.44
CA ASN A 52 2.17 -8.45 -3.66
C ASN A 52 0.87 -9.25 -3.80
N GLN A 53 0.06 -9.33 -2.74
CA GLN A 53 -1.24 -10.05 -2.70
C GLN A 53 -2.28 -9.60 -3.75
N ASN A 54 -2.04 -8.49 -4.43
CA ASN A 54 -2.96 -7.90 -5.41
C ASN A 54 -2.40 -7.87 -6.83
N ILE A 55 -1.30 -8.54 -7.12
CA ILE A 55 -0.70 -8.49 -8.46
C ILE A 55 -1.58 -9.05 -9.57
N SER A 56 -2.63 -9.83 -9.25
CA SER A 56 -3.68 -10.17 -10.22
C SER A 56 -4.30 -8.92 -10.87
N ILE A 57 -4.24 -7.76 -10.21
CA ILE A 57 -4.69 -6.47 -10.74
C ILE A 57 -3.92 -6.05 -11.99
N LEU A 58 -2.65 -6.45 -12.13
CA LEU A 58 -1.83 -6.15 -13.31
C LEU A 58 -2.29 -6.89 -14.56
N ASN A 59 -3.04 -7.99 -14.41
CA ASN A 59 -3.63 -8.72 -15.54
C ASN A 59 -4.86 -8.02 -16.12
N TYR A 60 -5.36 -6.97 -15.46
CA TYR A 60 -6.51 -6.19 -15.88
C TYR A 60 -6.09 -4.76 -16.21
N GLU A 61 -5.55 -4.56 -17.42
CA GLU A 61 -4.96 -3.28 -17.86
C GLU A 61 -5.89 -2.07 -17.64
N ASP A 62 -7.17 -2.20 -18.00
CA ASP A 62 -8.17 -1.13 -17.82
C ASP A 62 -8.33 -0.73 -16.34
N ARG A 63 -8.17 -1.70 -15.43
CA ARG A 63 -8.26 -1.49 -13.99
C ARG A 63 -7.02 -0.76 -13.47
N VAL A 64 -5.83 -1.10 -13.97
CA VAL A 64 -4.58 -0.37 -13.65
C VAL A 64 -4.71 1.09 -14.08
N GLU A 65 -5.13 1.34 -15.32
CA GLU A 65 -5.28 2.70 -15.83
C GLU A 65 -6.32 3.50 -15.02
N SER A 66 -7.47 2.89 -14.69
CA SER A 66 -8.52 3.51 -13.88
C SER A 66 -8.02 3.92 -12.49
N ILE A 67 -7.30 3.03 -11.80
CA ILE A 67 -6.75 3.28 -10.47
C ILE A 67 -5.73 4.42 -10.51
N LEU A 68 -4.77 4.36 -11.44
CA LEU A 68 -3.73 5.37 -11.56
C LEU A 68 -4.30 6.74 -11.97
N LYS A 69 -5.32 6.78 -12.82
CA LYS A 69 -6.06 8.02 -13.14
C LYS A 69 -6.75 8.61 -11.91
N GLY A 70 -7.38 7.77 -11.08
CA GLY A 70 -7.97 8.21 -9.79
C GLY A 70 -6.94 8.89 -8.89
N GLU A 71 -5.70 8.41 -8.93
CA GLU A 71 -4.57 8.91 -8.16
C GLU A 71 -3.81 10.06 -8.82
N ARG A 72 -4.32 10.56 -9.96
CA ARG A 72 -3.73 11.62 -10.78
C ARG A 72 -2.32 11.26 -11.29
N ILE A 73 -2.07 9.98 -11.50
CA ILE A 73 -0.85 9.46 -12.12
C ILE A 73 -1.13 9.27 -13.60
N ASN A 74 -0.37 9.97 -14.45
CA ASN A 74 -0.44 9.73 -15.88
C ASN A 74 0.14 8.35 -16.19
N TYR A 75 -0.66 7.47 -16.77
CA TYR A 75 -0.24 6.15 -17.23
C TYR A 75 -0.35 6.11 -18.75
N ILE A 76 0.72 5.66 -19.41
CA ILE A 76 0.79 5.59 -20.88
C ILE A 76 1.29 4.20 -21.25
N ARG A 77 0.47 3.46 -21.99
CA ARG A 77 0.76 2.11 -22.47
C ARG A 77 2.02 2.08 -23.32
N SER A 78 2.86 1.04 -23.15
CA SER A 78 4.09 0.81 -23.91
C SER A 78 3.92 0.88 -25.43
N ASP A 79 2.74 0.50 -25.92
CA ASP A 79 2.45 0.31 -27.34
C ASP A 79 2.01 1.62 -28.02
N SER A 80 1.85 2.70 -27.26
CA SER A 80 1.59 4.03 -27.81
C SER A 80 2.89 4.65 -28.32
N HIS A 81 3.25 4.30 -29.56
CA HIS A 81 4.51 4.62 -30.27
C HIS A 81 4.85 6.12 -30.41
N ASN A 82 4.03 7.04 -29.88
CA ASN A 82 4.12 8.48 -30.17
C ASN A 82 4.65 9.36 -29.02
N TYR A 83 4.92 8.83 -27.83
CA TYR A 83 5.41 9.67 -26.74
C TYR A 83 6.93 9.83 -26.76
N ARG A 84 7.38 11.02 -27.21
CA ARG A 84 8.77 11.46 -27.08
C ARG A 84 9.10 11.77 -25.61
N TRP A 85 10.03 11.01 -25.05
CA TRP A 85 10.59 11.23 -23.72
C TRP A 85 11.99 11.85 -23.83
N LYS A 86 12.36 12.70 -22.86
CA LYS A 86 13.72 13.21 -22.68
C LYS A 86 14.54 12.33 -21.74
N THR A 87 13.88 11.75 -20.73
CA THR A 87 14.51 10.87 -19.75
C THR A 87 13.55 9.74 -19.36
N LYS A 88 14.08 8.53 -19.30
CA LYS A 88 13.38 7.32 -18.85
C LYS A 88 14.03 6.84 -17.55
N TYR A 89 13.26 6.74 -16.48
CA TYR A 89 13.71 6.23 -15.19
C TYR A 89 13.21 4.81 -15.00
N ILE A 90 14.08 3.92 -14.55
CA ILE A 90 13.75 2.59 -14.02
C ILE A 90 13.98 2.66 -12.52
N ILE A 91 12.93 2.42 -11.74
CA ILE A 91 12.92 2.62 -10.30
C ILE A 91 12.53 1.29 -9.66
N ASP A 92 13.47 0.69 -8.94
CA ASP A 92 13.21 -0.48 -8.12
C ASP A 92 12.70 -0.01 -6.76
N VAL A 93 11.53 -0.49 -6.38
CA VAL A 93 10.88 -0.20 -5.11
C VAL A 93 10.65 -1.52 -4.38
N PHE A 94 10.95 -1.54 -3.09
CA PHE A 94 10.70 -2.67 -2.21
C PHE A 94 10.21 -2.15 -0.87
N ASP A 95 9.10 -2.69 -0.38
CA ASP A 95 8.42 -2.25 0.85
C ASP A 95 8.18 -0.73 0.85
N LEU A 96 7.66 -0.22 -0.28
CA LEU A 96 7.45 1.21 -0.54
C LEU A 96 8.70 2.11 -0.43
N GLN A 97 9.90 1.52 -0.32
CA GLN A 97 11.17 2.24 -0.33
C GLN A 97 11.87 2.11 -1.68
N VAL A 98 12.40 3.22 -2.18
CA VAL A 98 13.21 3.21 -3.40
C VAL A 98 14.59 2.66 -3.10
N ILE A 99 14.93 1.53 -3.72
CA ILE A 99 16.20 0.82 -3.50
C ILE A 99 17.19 1.02 -4.65
N ARG A 100 16.70 1.39 -5.84
CA ARG A 100 17.54 1.75 -6.99
C ARG A 100 16.82 2.68 -7.95
N VAL A 101 17.57 3.62 -8.52
CA VAL A 101 17.13 4.46 -9.62
C VAL A 101 18.15 4.42 -10.74
N MET A 102 17.70 4.10 -11.94
CA MET A 102 18.48 4.16 -13.17
C MET A 102 17.83 5.17 -14.11
N ALA A 103 18.61 6.01 -14.79
CA ALA A 103 18.09 6.94 -15.79
C ALA A 103 18.73 6.68 -17.16
N ARG A 104 17.93 6.74 -18.22
CA ARG A 104 18.38 6.80 -19.61
C ARG A 104 17.89 8.10 -20.22
N TYR A 105 18.82 8.91 -20.72
CA TYR A 105 18.50 10.14 -21.44
C TYR A 105 18.26 9.82 -22.91
N SER A 106 17.37 10.54 -23.60
CA SER A 106 17.02 10.25 -25.00
C SER A 106 18.21 10.26 -25.95
N LYS A 107 19.22 11.07 -25.64
CA LYS A 107 20.49 11.15 -26.39
C LYS A 107 21.50 10.05 -26.05
N ASN A 108 21.29 9.30 -24.96
CA ASN A 108 22.20 8.25 -24.49
C ASN A 108 21.55 6.88 -24.56
N LYS A 109 22.26 5.88 -25.11
CA LYS A 109 21.74 4.50 -25.18
C LYS A 109 21.80 3.76 -23.85
N ASN A 110 22.70 4.17 -22.95
CA ASN A 110 22.98 3.45 -21.71
C ASN A 110 22.22 4.02 -20.51
N TYR A 111 21.83 3.13 -19.61
CA TYR A 111 21.30 3.50 -18.30
C TYR A 111 22.44 3.86 -17.35
N VAL A 112 22.25 4.95 -16.59
CA VAL A 112 23.18 5.39 -15.53
C VAL A 112 22.47 5.29 -14.19
N GLN A 113 23.15 4.72 -13.20
CA GLN A 113 22.63 4.66 -11.84
C GLN A 113 22.67 6.05 -11.20
N ILE A 114 21.51 6.53 -10.74
CA ILE A 114 21.39 7.81 -10.05
C ILE A 114 21.71 7.58 -8.57
N LYS A 115 22.85 8.12 -8.12
CA LYS A 115 23.28 8.04 -6.72
C LYS A 115 22.72 9.18 -5.87
N ASN A 116 22.57 10.37 -6.47
CA ASN A 116 22.04 11.53 -5.78
C ASN A 116 20.55 11.72 -6.06
N MET A 117 19.74 11.41 -5.05
CA MET A 117 18.28 11.49 -5.10
C MET A 117 17.75 12.90 -4.77
N SER A 118 18.61 13.87 -4.44
CA SER A 118 18.19 15.22 -4.03
C SER A 118 17.70 16.10 -5.17
N LEU A 119 17.95 15.69 -6.42
CA LEU A 119 17.43 16.39 -7.59
C LEU A 119 15.90 16.33 -7.59
N LYS A 120 15.25 17.50 -7.65
CA LYS A 120 13.78 17.65 -7.60
C LYS A 120 13.05 16.68 -8.54
N THR A 121 13.53 16.54 -9.78
CA THR A 121 12.91 15.63 -10.76
C THR A 121 13.03 14.17 -10.33
N THR A 122 14.20 13.76 -9.83
CA THR A 122 14.43 12.39 -9.34
C THR A 122 13.53 12.07 -8.16
N LYS A 123 13.39 13.00 -7.20
CA LYS A 123 12.48 12.84 -6.07
C LYS A 123 11.03 12.64 -6.52
N ILE A 124 10.56 13.46 -7.45
CA ILE A 124 9.19 13.37 -7.99
C ILE A 124 8.94 12.03 -8.70
N VAL A 125 9.87 11.55 -9.54
CA VAL A 125 9.65 10.26 -10.24
C VAL A 125 9.71 9.07 -9.27
N CYS A 126 10.50 9.17 -8.21
CA CYS A 126 10.52 8.20 -7.11
C CYS A 126 9.19 8.18 -6.34
N GLU A 127 8.64 9.34 -5.99
CA GLU A 127 7.31 9.46 -5.37
C GLU A 127 6.22 8.87 -6.27
N ILE A 128 6.26 9.14 -7.57
CA ILE A 128 5.33 8.54 -8.54
C ILE A 128 5.46 7.02 -8.55
N ALA A 129 6.68 6.48 -8.53
CA ALA A 129 6.91 5.03 -8.53
C ALA A 129 6.35 4.35 -7.27
N VAL A 130 6.65 4.90 -6.09
CA VAL A 130 6.13 4.40 -4.81
C VAL A 130 4.61 4.48 -4.79
N LYS A 131 4.04 5.63 -5.18
CA LYS A 131 2.59 5.83 -5.21
C LYS A 131 1.91 4.87 -6.17
N THR A 132 2.53 4.61 -7.34
CA THR A 132 2.02 3.65 -8.32
C THR A 132 1.86 2.25 -7.73
N LEU A 133 2.89 1.74 -7.04
CA LEU A 133 2.82 0.43 -6.42
C LEU A 133 1.84 0.39 -5.25
N TYR A 134 1.89 1.40 -4.38
CA TYR A 134 0.96 1.54 -3.26
C TYR A 134 -0.51 1.52 -3.71
N SER A 135 -0.85 2.31 -4.73
CA SER A 135 -2.22 2.40 -5.26
C SER A 135 -2.70 1.09 -5.90
N LEU A 136 -1.79 0.25 -6.35
CA LEU A 136 -2.10 -1.07 -6.91
C LEU A 136 -2.08 -2.18 -5.84
N GLY A 137 -1.82 -1.84 -4.57
CA GLY A 137 -1.69 -2.81 -3.49
C GLY A 137 -0.46 -3.71 -3.64
N LEU A 138 0.62 -3.18 -4.21
CA LEU A 138 1.89 -3.85 -4.43
C LEU A 138 2.92 -3.35 -3.43
N ASP A 139 3.57 -4.29 -2.74
CA ASP A 139 4.64 -4.04 -1.77
C ASP A 139 5.97 -3.76 -2.47
N PHE A 140 6.20 -4.38 -3.64
CA PHE A 140 7.43 -4.21 -4.41
C PHE A 140 7.22 -4.29 -5.92
N GLY A 141 8.17 -3.75 -6.68
CA GLY A 141 8.16 -3.82 -8.13
C GLY A 141 9.20 -2.91 -8.76
N VAL A 142 9.25 -2.95 -10.09
CA VAL A 142 10.03 -2.02 -10.90
C VAL A 142 9.05 -1.15 -11.68
N VAL A 143 9.12 0.16 -11.45
CA VAL A 143 8.29 1.13 -12.17
C VAL A 143 9.17 1.89 -13.15
N THR A 144 8.72 1.91 -14.40
CA THR A 144 9.30 2.77 -15.42
C THR A 144 8.55 4.09 -15.47
N VAL A 145 9.22 5.19 -15.12
CA VAL A 145 8.66 6.55 -15.21
C VAL A 145 9.40 7.34 -16.28
N CYS A 146 8.66 7.83 -17.26
CA CYS A 146 9.18 8.67 -18.33
C CYS A 146 8.89 10.14 -18.05
N VAL A 147 9.83 10.99 -18.46
CA VAL A 147 9.65 12.44 -18.49
C VAL A 147 9.67 12.89 -19.94
N SER A 148 8.61 13.57 -20.38
CA SER A 148 8.50 14.11 -21.73
C SER A 148 9.41 15.32 -21.95
N ASN A 149 9.49 15.77 -23.21
CA ASN A 149 10.15 17.05 -23.54
C ASN A 149 9.46 18.26 -22.87
N SER A 150 8.14 18.18 -22.64
CA SER A 150 7.33 19.19 -21.92
C SER A 150 7.40 19.06 -20.40
N ASP A 151 8.31 18.24 -19.86
CA ASP A 151 8.46 17.95 -18.43
C ASP A 151 7.24 17.25 -17.79
N THR A 152 6.36 16.66 -18.59
CA THR A 152 5.26 15.81 -18.12
C THR A 152 5.81 14.45 -17.69
N LYS A 153 5.42 13.98 -16.50
CA LYS A 153 5.81 12.67 -15.97
C LYS A 153 4.68 11.68 -16.19
N PHE A 154 5.02 10.46 -16.60
CA PHE A 154 4.07 9.38 -16.79
C PHE A 154 4.70 8.02 -16.53
N VAL A 155 3.91 7.10 -16.01
CA VAL A 155 4.27 5.69 -15.83
C VAL A 155 4.12 4.99 -17.17
N GLN A 156 5.17 4.31 -17.62
CA GLN A 156 5.20 3.56 -18.87
C GLN A 156 5.01 2.05 -18.66
N SER A 157 5.61 1.49 -17.61
CA SER A 157 5.48 0.07 -17.28
C SER A 157 5.60 -0.16 -15.78
N ILE A 158 4.95 -1.23 -15.33
CA ILE A 158 5.06 -1.76 -13.97
C ILE A 158 5.44 -3.23 -14.15
N GLU A 159 6.60 -3.61 -13.66
CA GLU A 159 7.15 -4.94 -13.79
C GLU A 159 7.33 -5.56 -12.41
N ILE A 160 6.84 -6.79 -12.25
CA ILE A 160 7.03 -7.56 -11.04
C ILE A 160 7.63 -8.89 -11.44
N ALA A 161 8.73 -9.25 -10.77
CA ALA A 161 9.34 -10.58 -10.59
C ALA A 161 9.65 -11.45 -11.84
N ASN A 162 8.94 -11.34 -12.95
CA ASN A 162 9.05 -12.17 -14.15
C ASN A 162 10.25 -11.75 -15.02
N ASN A 163 10.60 -10.44 -15.02
CA ASN A 163 11.61 -9.83 -15.89
C ASN A 163 12.68 -9.01 -15.13
N LEU A 164 12.87 -9.29 -13.84
CA LEU A 164 13.86 -8.55 -13.05
C LEU A 164 15.29 -8.85 -13.51
N SER A 165 16.09 -7.79 -13.62
CA SER A 165 17.53 -7.93 -13.85
C SER A 165 18.21 -8.66 -12.68
N GLU A 166 19.29 -9.40 -12.92
CA GLU A 166 20.07 -10.04 -11.83
C GLU A 166 20.49 -9.06 -10.74
N ARG A 167 20.78 -7.81 -11.14
CA ARG A 167 21.12 -6.73 -10.21
C ARG A 167 19.93 -6.31 -9.34
N SER A 168 18.70 -6.32 -9.88
CA SER A 168 17.48 -6.10 -9.09
C SER A 168 17.31 -7.23 -8.09
N LEU A 169 17.41 -8.48 -8.54
CA LEU A 169 17.29 -9.66 -7.68
C LEU A 169 18.28 -9.63 -6.51
N GLY A 170 19.54 -9.28 -6.79
CA GLY A 170 20.57 -9.14 -5.75
C GLY A 170 20.36 -7.98 -4.77
N LEU A 171 19.66 -6.92 -5.17
CA LEU A 171 19.28 -5.83 -4.25
C LEU A 171 18.08 -6.22 -3.40
N TRP A 172 17.08 -6.84 -4.02
CA TRP A 172 15.90 -7.35 -3.33
C TRP A 172 16.31 -8.40 -2.30
N SER A 173 17.19 -9.34 -2.66
CA SER A 173 17.66 -10.35 -1.72
C SER A 173 18.38 -9.76 -0.50
N LYS A 174 19.18 -8.70 -0.70
CA LYS A 174 19.83 -7.97 0.41
C LYS A 174 18.80 -7.31 1.32
N TRP A 175 17.77 -6.71 0.73
CA TRP A 175 16.67 -6.08 1.47
C TRP A 175 15.87 -7.10 2.27
N ILE A 176 15.46 -8.20 1.63
CA ILE A 176 14.75 -9.32 2.27
C ILE A 176 15.60 -9.88 3.43
N ASN A 177 16.90 -10.11 3.22
CA ASN A 177 17.79 -10.58 4.28
C ASN A 177 17.90 -9.56 5.44
N ARG A 178 17.91 -8.26 5.14
CA ARG A 178 17.93 -7.20 6.16
C ARG A 178 16.65 -7.22 7.00
N GLU A 179 15.48 -7.20 6.36
CA GLU A 179 14.19 -7.19 7.07
C GLU A 179 14.01 -8.47 7.88
N LYS A 180 14.37 -9.64 7.30
CA LYS A 180 14.43 -10.90 8.04
C LYS A 180 15.27 -10.78 9.31
N ASN A 181 16.45 -10.17 9.23
CA ASN A 181 17.34 -10.03 10.38
C ASN A 181 16.76 -9.06 11.42
N LEU A 182 16.21 -7.91 10.99
CA LEU A 182 15.54 -6.96 11.87
C LEU A 182 14.39 -7.63 12.61
N TRP A 183 13.53 -8.36 11.91
CA TRP A 183 12.41 -9.07 12.50
C TRP A 183 12.83 -10.25 13.35
N SER A 184 13.88 -10.98 13.00
CA SER A 184 14.42 -12.01 13.90
C SER A 184 14.93 -11.41 15.22
N ASN A 185 15.40 -10.15 15.18
CA ASN A 185 15.79 -9.44 16.39
C ASN A 185 14.57 -8.88 17.14
N GLU A 186 13.55 -8.36 16.45
CA GLU A 186 12.29 -7.91 17.07
C GLU A 186 11.48 -9.07 17.65
N ILE A 187 11.40 -10.21 16.98
CA ILE A 187 10.84 -11.45 17.52
C ILE A 187 11.61 -11.85 18.78
N ARG A 188 12.95 -11.74 18.82
CA ARG A 188 13.73 -11.93 20.07
C ARG A 188 13.40 -10.90 21.16
N PHE A 189 12.96 -9.69 20.81
CA PHE A 189 12.46 -8.70 21.77
C PHE A 189 11.04 -9.02 22.26
N VAL A 190 10.21 -9.65 21.44
CA VAL A 190 8.85 -10.11 21.82
C VAL A 190 8.91 -11.43 22.60
N GLU A 191 9.81 -12.35 22.23
CA GLU A 191 10.05 -13.67 22.86
C GLU A 191 10.79 -13.60 24.18
N LYS A 192 11.43 -12.47 24.50
CA LYS A 192 11.81 -12.16 25.88
C LYS A 192 10.70 -11.33 26.51
N PRO A 193 9.67 -11.94 27.11
CA PRO A 193 8.82 -11.21 28.02
C PRO A 193 9.73 -10.69 29.13
N LYS A 194 10.00 -9.38 29.13
CA LYS A 194 10.46 -8.68 30.33
C LYS A 194 9.29 -8.71 31.32
N THR A 195 9.03 -9.86 31.94
CA THR A 195 8.23 -10.04 33.16
C THR A 195 6.80 -9.47 33.20
N GLU A 196 6.31 -8.81 32.15
CA GLU A 196 4.96 -8.29 32.03
C GLU A 196 4.28 -8.95 30.85
N SER A 197 3.18 -9.61 31.19
CA SER A 197 2.46 -10.52 30.32
C SER A 197 1.79 -9.77 29.17
N TRP A 198 2.16 -10.12 27.92
CA TRP A 198 1.43 -9.75 26.70
C TRP A 198 -0.07 -10.12 26.74
N THR A 199 -0.52 -10.90 27.73
CA THR A 199 -1.94 -11.21 27.97
C THR A 199 -2.81 -9.98 28.23
N ASN A 200 -2.22 -8.82 28.53
CA ASN A 200 -2.94 -7.58 28.77
C ASN A 200 -2.91 -6.60 27.59
N LEU A 201 -2.27 -6.97 26.46
CA LEU A 201 -2.29 -6.14 25.26
C LEU A 201 -3.71 -6.09 24.68
N LYS A 202 -4.22 -4.88 24.48
CA LYS A 202 -5.52 -4.63 23.86
C LYS A 202 -5.34 -3.94 22.53
N LEU A 203 -6.12 -4.37 21.55
CA LEU A 203 -6.26 -3.73 20.25
C LEU A 203 -7.36 -2.66 20.34
N GLY A 204 -7.06 -1.46 19.87
CA GLY A 204 -8.02 -0.38 19.67
C GLY A 204 -8.31 -0.16 18.18
N ALA A 205 -9.35 0.61 17.89
CA ALA A 205 -9.65 1.13 16.56
C ALA A 205 -10.42 2.44 16.71
N ASP A 206 -10.21 3.35 15.77
CA ASP A 206 -10.83 4.67 15.66
C ASP A 206 -11.25 4.98 14.20
N PRO A 207 -12.15 4.19 13.58
CA PRO A 207 -12.57 4.45 12.20
C PRO A 207 -13.23 5.84 12.04
N GLU A 208 -12.59 6.69 11.23
CA GLU A 208 -13.12 8.00 10.81
C GLU A 208 -13.87 7.88 9.46
N PHE A 209 -14.98 8.61 9.31
CA PHE A 209 -15.79 8.60 8.09
C PHE A 209 -16.62 9.88 7.91
N LEU A 210 -17.02 10.13 6.66
CA LEU A 210 -17.97 11.17 6.30
C LEU A 210 -19.38 10.58 6.15
N LEU A 211 -20.37 11.42 6.44
CA LEU A 211 -21.75 11.14 6.10
C LEU A 211 -22.08 11.73 4.73
N TYR A 212 -22.72 10.94 3.87
CA TYR A 212 -23.09 11.33 2.52
C TYR A 212 -24.54 11.01 2.23
N ASP A 213 -25.33 12.03 1.93
CA ASP A 213 -26.71 11.86 1.51
C ASP A 213 -26.75 11.43 0.04
N ARG A 214 -27.24 10.22 -0.21
CA ARG A 214 -27.37 9.64 -1.55
C ARG A 214 -28.40 10.35 -2.42
N ILE A 215 -29.41 10.98 -1.84
CA ILE A 215 -30.48 11.68 -2.55
C ILE A 215 -30.00 13.07 -2.97
N THR A 216 -29.53 13.88 -2.02
CA THR A 216 -29.07 15.24 -2.33
C THR A 216 -27.68 15.28 -2.96
N ARG A 217 -26.95 14.15 -2.91
CA ARG A 217 -25.57 13.99 -3.38
C ARG A 217 -24.58 14.93 -2.67
N ARG A 218 -24.87 15.27 -1.42
CA ARG A 218 -24.07 16.16 -0.58
C ARG A 218 -23.56 15.42 0.63
N TRP A 219 -22.40 15.83 1.10
CA TRP A 219 -21.91 15.39 2.40
C TRP A 219 -22.64 16.15 3.51
N LEU A 220 -22.76 15.50 4.65
CA LEU A 220 -23.46 15.98 5.83
C LEU A 220 -22.44 16.25 6.94
N ILE A 221 -22.73 17.20 7.81
CA ILE A 221 -21.87 17.50 8.96
C ILE A 221 -22.16 16.47 10.05
N ALA A 222 -21.17 15.68 10.42
CA ALA A 222 -21.32 14.65 11.44
C ALA A 222 -21.86 15.20 12.78
N SER A 223 -21.43 16.39 13.21
CA SER A 223 -21.93 17.02 14.45
C SER A 223 -23.40 17.44 14.43
N GLU A 224 -24.08 17.38 13.29
CA GLU A 224 -25.55 17.55 13.24
C GLU A 224 -26.29 16.27 13.69
N TYR A 225 -25.62 15.11 13.68
CA TYR A 225 -26.23 13.80 13.95
C TYR A 225 -25.61 13.11 15.16
N PHE A 226 -24.30 13.22 15.32
CA PHE A 226 -23.55 12.54 16.37
C PHE A 226 -23.13 13.50 17.48
N PRO A 227 -23.06 13.01 18.73
CA PRO A 227 -22.50 13.79 19.83
C PRO A 227 -21.00 14.02 19.61
N ARG A 228 -20.41 14.92 20.40
CA ARG A 228 -18.96 15.12 20.38
C ARG A 228 -18.20 13.86 20.82
N ASN A 229 -18.60 13.33 21.98
CA ASN A 229 -17.94 12.24 22.69
C ASN A 229 -18.79 10.96 22.68
N GLY A 230 -18.13 9.85 23.03
CA GLY A 230 -18.77 8.53 23.16
C GLY A 230 -18.25 7.53 22.13
N THR A 231 -18.82 6.33 22.16
CA THR A 231 -18.44 5.24 21.23
C THR A 231 -18.79 5.57 19.78
N VAL A 232 -19.77 6.44 19.56
CA VAL A 232 -20.02 7.08 18.27
C VAL A 232 -20.01 8.58 18.52
N GLY A 233 -19.16 9.31 17.81
CA GLY A 233 -19.07 10.75 17.98
C GLY A 233 -18.47 11.45 16.77
N THR A 234 -17.83 12.58 17.02
CA THR A 234 -17.14 13.36 15.99
C THR A 234 -15.66 13.45 16.30
N ASP A 235 -14.84 13.47 15.25
CA ASP A 235 -13.41 13.75 15.35
C ASP A 235 -13.18 15.24 15.69
N ASP A 236 -11.99 15.55 16.23
CA ASP A 236 -11.68 16.87 16.74
C ASP A 236 -11.53 17.95 15.65
N ARG A 237 -11.43 17.57 14.38
CA ARG A 237 -11.27 18.51 13.26
C ARG A 237 -12.53 19.33 13.01
N ALA A 238 -12.48 20.62 13.34
CA ALA A 238 -13.51 21.59 12.99
C ALA A 238 -13.32 22.13 11.56
N ILE A 239 -14.42 22.46 10.90
CA ILE A 239 -14.43 23.34 9.72
C ILE A 239 -15.16 24.64 10.06
N TYR A 240 -14.69 25.73 9.46
CA TYR A 240 -15.26 27.06 9.65
C TYR A 240 -16.00 27.60 8.40
N TYR A 241 -15.82 26.97 7.23
CA TYR A 241 -16.47 27.38 5.98
C TYR A 241 -16.71 26.16 5.07
N PRO A 242 -17.83 26.06 4.32
CA PRO A 242 -18.98 26.99 4.27
C PRO A 242 -19.99 26.82 5.42
N ARG A 243 -19.74 25.88 6.33
CA ARG A 243 -20.55 25.65 7.53
C ARG A 243 -19.62 25.41 8.71
N HIS A 244 -20.00 25.92 9.87
CA HIS A 244 -19.30 25.63 11.12
C HIS A 244 -19.73 24.27 11.66
N GLY A 245 -18.78 23.42 12.04
CA GLY A 245 -19.07 22.14 12.69
C GLY A 245 -17.93 21.14 12.59
N TYR A 246 -18.20 19.92 13.04
CA TYR A 246 -17.27 18.79 12.95
C TYR A 246 -17.79 17.84 11.88
N PRO A 247 -17.16 17.83 10.69
CA PRO A 247 -17.71 17.14 9.53
C PRO A 247 -17.46 15.63 9.59
N LEU A 248 -16.47 15.20 10.36
CA LEU A 248 -16.05 13.82 10.49
C LEU A 248 -16.72 13.14 11.67
N ALA A 249 -17.26 11.95 11.40
CA ALA A 249 -17.72 11.03 12.40
C ALA A 249 -16.59 10.06 12.75
N GLU A 250 -16.56 9.62 14.01
CA GLU A 250 -15.57 8.68 14.52
C GLU A 250 -16.28 7.58 15.33
N LEU A 251 -15.90 6.33 15.09
CA LEU A 251 -16.29 5.21 15.95
C LEU A 251 -15.16 4.92 16.93
N ARG A 252 -15.50 4.81 18.21
CA ARG A 252 -14.58 4.47 19.31
C ARG A 252 -15.06 3.16 19.97
N PRO A 253 -14.96 2.01 19.28
CA PRO A 253 -15.32 0.71 19.83
C PRO A 253 -14.53 0.39 21.10
N ASN A 254 -15.11 -0.47 21.94
CA ASN A 254 -14.38 -1.00 23.08
C ASN A 254 -13.15 -1.78 22.60
N PRO A 255 -11.99 -1.60 23.25
CA PRO A 255 -10.78 -2.32 22.90
C PRO A 255 -10.93 -3.83 23.17
N ALA A 256 -10.17 -4.66 22.48
CA ALA A 256 -10.27 -6.11 22.56
C ALA A 256 -8.92 -6.82 22.53
N ASN A 257 -8.81 -7.99 23.16
CA ASN A 257 -7.55 -8.75 23.22
C ASN A 257 -7.27 -9.54 21.92
N ASN A 258 -8.22 -9.61 20.99
CA ASN A 258 -8.05 -10.30 19.72
C ASN A 258 -8.80 -9.59 18.57
N PRO A 259 -8.34 -9.74 17.32
CA PRO A 259 -8.90 -9.04 16.17
C PRO A 259 -10.38 -9.35 15.92
N LYS A 260 -10.80 -10.60 16.10
CA LYS A 260 -12.19 -11.03 15.87
C LYS A 260 -13.16 -10.29 16.78
N GLN A 261 -12.80 -10.16 18.06
CA GLN A 261 -13.60 -9.41 19.02
C GLN A 261 -13.57 -7.90 18.75
N LEU A 262 -12.45 -7.34 18.28
CA LEU A 262 -12.39 -5.93 17.88
C LEU A 262 -13.35 -5.64 16.71
N VAL A 263 -13.36 -6.50 15.67
CA VAL A 263 -14.29 -6.37 14.54
C VAL A 263 -15.75 -6.43 15.01
N GLU A 264 -16.07 -7.32 15.94
CA GLU A 264 -17.41 -7.40 16.52
C GLU A 264 -17.77 -6.15 17.33
N ASN A 265 -16.81 -5.57 18.06
CA ASN A 265 -17.00 -4.31 18.77
C ASN A 265 -17.22 -3.15 17.79
N ILE A 266 -16.47 -3.09 16.68
CA ILE A 266 -16.70 -2.13 15.60
C ILE A 266 -18.12 -2.27 15.06
N ARG A 267 -18.54 -3.50 14.73
CA ARG A 267 -19.88 -3.80 14.19
C ARG A 267 -20.99 -3.32 15.13
N LYS A 268 -20.87 -3.59 16.43
CA LYS A 268 -21.82 -3.11 17.46
C LYS A 268 -21.86 -1.59 17.54
N THR A 269 -20.71 -0.94 17.46
CA THR A 269 -20.59 0.52 17.48
C THR A 269 -21.21 1.15 16.24
N MET A 270 -21.01 0.56 15.05
CA MET A 270 -21.69 0.97 13.81
C MET A 270 -23.21 0.87 13.97
N GLN A 271 -23.73 -0.24 14.51
CA GLN A 271 -25.16 -0.41 14.76
C GLN A 271 -25.72 0.66 15.69
N LYS A 272 -24.99 1.04 16.74
CA LYS A 272 -25.38 2.20 17.58
C LYS A 272 -25.43 3.48 16.78
N GLY A 273 -24.42 3.74 15.94
CA GLY A 273 -24.37 4.95 15.12
C GLY A 273 -25.52 5.07 14.13
N ILE A 274 -26.00 3.96 13.56
CA ILE A 274 -27.18 3.96 12.67
C ILE A 274 -28.40 4.57 13.37
N HIS A 275 -28.58 4.36 14.69
CA HIS A 275 -29.73 4.89 15.43
C HIS A 275 -29.70 6.42 15.63
N TYR A 276 -28.53 7.07 15.47
CA TYR A 276 -28.44 8.53 15.53
C TYR A 276 -28.87 9.20 14.22
N ILE A 277 -28.90 8.45 13.12
CA ILE A 277 -29.24 8.98 11.81
C ILE A 277 -30.69 8.62 11.50
N PRO A 278 -31.62 9.59 11.44
CA PRO A 278 -33.04 9.32 11.28
C PRO A 278 -33.43 8.85 9.86
N CYS A 279 -32.50 8.88 8.90
CA CYS A 279 -32.79 8.66 7.48
C CYS A 279 -31.91 7.54 6.88
N ASN A 280 -32.53 6.63 6.12
CA ASN A 280 -31.84 5.47 5.52
C ASN A 280 -31.05 5.78 4.24
N ASN A 281 -31.10 7.01 3.74
CA ASN A 281 -30.39 7.46 2.53
C ASN A 281 -28.95 7.93 2.80
N VAL A 282 -28.48 7.86 4.04
CA VAL A 282 -27.13 8.30 4.41
C VAL A 282 -26.13 7.15 4.25
N ALA A 283 -25.11 7.37 3.42
CA ALA A 283 -23.94 6.51 3.29
C ALA A 283 -22.83 6.96 4.24
N TRP A 284 -22.08 6.00 4.78
CA TRP A 284 -20.86 6.27 5.54
C TRP A 284 -19.69 6.02 4.60
N ILE A 285 -18.89 7.06 4.35
CA ILE A 285 -17.81 7.03 3.36
C ILE A 285 -16.47 7.16 4.11
N ALA A 286 -15.67 6.09 4.05
CA ALA A 286 -14.32 6.03 4.59
C ALA A 286 -13.26 6.08 3.47
N GLY A 287 -11.99 6.24 3.83
CA GLY A 287 -10.84 6.25 2.90
C GLY A 287 -9.93 7.46 3.12
N SER A 288 -8.80 7.55 2.42
CA SER A 288 -7.85 8.65 2.61
C SER A 288 -8.35 9.99 2.06
N CYS A 289 -9.05 9.98 0.93
CA CYS A 289 -9.61 11.18 0.26
C CYS A 289 -10.96 10.89 -0.42
N PRO A 290 -12.00 10.56 0.35
CA PRO A 290 -13.30 10.13 -0.18
C PRO A 290 -14.07 11.24 -0.92
N LEU A 291 -13.81 12.51 -0.58
CA LEU A 291 -14.30 13.66 -1.31
C LEU A 291 -13.14 14.44 -1.89
N LYS A 292 -13.33 14.97 -3.10
CA LYS A 292 -12.31 15.77 -3.81
C LYS A 292 -11.87 16.95 -2.94
N GLY A 293 -10.64 16.88 -2.41
CA GLY A 293 -10.04 17.95 -1.61
C GLY A 293 -10.34 17.88 -0.11
N PHE A 294 -10.95 16.79 0.38
CA PHE A 294 -11.19 16.57 1.81
C PHE A 294 -10.54 15.25 2.26
N PRO A 295 -9.25 15.27 2.65
CA PRO A 295 -8.62 14.10 3.24
C PRO A 295 -9.17 13.85 4.64
N ILE A 296 -9.43 12.58 4.99
CA ILE A 296 -10.01 12.20 6.28
C ILE A 296 -9.12 11.22 7.05
N GLY A 297 -7.85 11.12 6.66
CA GLY A 297 -6.83 10.34 7.34
C GLY A 297 -5.52 11.11 7.42
N VAL A 298 -4.57 10.60 8.20
CA VAL A 298 -3.23 11.16 8.35
C VAL A 298 -2.50 11.04 7.00
N LEU A 299 -2.09 12.18 6.44
CA LEU A 299 -1.09 12.25 5.37
C LEU A 299 0.31 12.29 5.99
#